data_AF-A0A077D7M4-F1
#
_entry.id   AF-A0A077D7M4-F1
#
_cell.length_a   1.000
_cell.length_b   1.000
_cell.length_c   1.000
_cell.angle_alpha   90.00
_cell.angle_beta   90.00
_cell.angle_gamma   90.00
#
_symmetry.space_group_name_H-M   'P 1'
#
loop_
_entity.id
_entity.type
_entity.pdbx_description
1 polymer ?
#
loop_
_entity_poly.entity_id
_entity_poly.type
_entity_poly.pdbx_seq_one_letter_code
_entity_poly.pdbx_strand_id
1 'polypeptide(L)'
;PWISLQVLNEGEEPDNFFWVGLGGKKPYDTSAEYMNYTRLFRCSNEKGYFTISEKCADFCQDDPADDDIMMLDNGEQVFLWLGAR
;
A
#
# COMPACT_ATOMS: atom_id res chain seq x y z
N PRO A 1 -21.69 22.73 13.51
CA PRO A 1 -21.55 22.28 12.10
C PRO A 1 -22.29 20.95 11.90
N TRP A 2 -23.36 20.95 11.12
CA TRP A 2 -24.12 19.75 10.82
C TRP A 2 -23.33 18.94 9.79
N ILE A 3 -22.61 17.91 10.24
CA ILE A 3 -21.96 16.97 9.34
C ILE A 3 -23.00 15.89 9.02
N SER A 4 -23.44 15.82 7.77
CA SER A 4 -24.24 14.70 7.27
C SER A 4 -23.30 13.61 6.77
N LEU A 5 -23.37 12.41 7.35
CA LEU A 5 -22.68 11.23 6.83
C LEU A 5 -23.55 10.62 5.72
N GLN A 6 -22.96 10.38 4.55
CA GLN A 6 -23.59 9.64 3.47
C GLN A 6 -22.79 8.37 3.22
N VAL A 7 -23.45 7.22 3.23
CA VAL A 7 -22.85 5.93 2.85
C VAL A 7 -23.03 5.76 1.34
N LEU A 8 -21.95 5.46 0.63
CA LEU A 8 -21.91 5.21 -0.81
C LEU A 8 -21.31 3.82 -1.04
N ASN A 9 -21.85 3.10 -2.01
CA ASN A 9 -21.23 1.87 -2.49
C ASN A 9 -20.19 2.20 -3.56
N GLU A 10 -19.14 1.39 -3.63
CA GLU A 10 -18.15 1.50 -4.71
C GLU A 10 -18.84 1.33 -6.07
N GLY A 11 -18.57 2.24 -7.00
CA GLY A 11 -19.17 2.31 -8.33
C GLY A 11 -20.48 3.10 -8.42
N GLU A 12 -21.07 3.51 -7.29
CA GLU A 12 -22.29 4.34 -7.23
C GLU A 12 -21.97 5.79 -6.81
N GLU A 13 -20.73 6.24 -6.97
CA GLU A 13 -20.31 7.56 -6.49
C GLU A 13 -20.90 8.70 -7.34
N PRO A 14 -21.44 9.77 -6.72
CA PRO A 14 -21.96 10.93 -7.46
C PRO A 14 -20.85 11.68 -8.21
N ASP A 15 -21.01 11.82 -9.53
CA ASP A 15 -20.06 12.52 -10.41
C ASP A 15 -19.76 13.96 -9.97
N ASN A 16 -20.76 14.66 -9.45
CA ASN A 16 -20.73 16.10 -9.18
C ASN A 16 -20.14 16.50 -7.83
N PHE A 17 -19.96 15.57 -6.90
CA PHE A 17 -19.45 15.88 -5.56
C PHE A 17 -18.24 15.03 -5.17
N PHE A 18 -18.35 13.71 -5.31
CA PHE A 18 -17.29 12.80 -4.87
C PHE A 18 -16.05 12.96 -5.74
N TRP A 19 -16.19 12.77 -7.05
CA TRP A 19 -15.05 12.84 -7.97
C TRP A 19 -14.52 14.26 -8.13
N VAL A 20 -15.39 15.28 -8.16
CA VAL A 20 -14.95 16.69 -8.18
C VAL A 20 -14.11 17.02 -6.95
N GLY A 21 -14.50 16.54 -5.76
CA GLY A 21 -13.74 16.75 -4.52
C GLY A 21 -12.35 16.10 -4.51
N LEU A 22 -12.17 14.98 -5.24
CA LEU A 22 -10.89 14.28 -5.41
C LEU A 22 -10.03 14.83 -6.56
N GLY A 23 -10.49 15.86 -7.27
CA GLY A 23 -9.81 16.41 -8.44
C GLY A 23 -10.04 15.62 -9.74
N GLY A 24 -11.18 14.94 -9.84
CA GLY A 24 -11.60 14.11 -10.97
C GLY A 24 -11.38 12.61 -10.72
N LYS A 25 -12.15 11.77 -11.43
CA LYS A 25 -11.99 10.31 -11.40
C LYS A 25 -10.67 9.91 -12.05
N LYS A 26 -9.88 9.09 -11.35
CA LYS A 26 -8.62 8.52 -11.83
C LYS A 26 -8.69 7.00 -11.79
N PRO A 27 -7.86 6.28 -12.56
CA PRO A 27 -7.69 4.84 -12.38
C PRO A 27 -7.29 4.54 -10.93
N TYR A 28 -7.94 3.55 -10.34
CA TYR A 28 -7.65 3.04 -9.00
C TYR A 28 -7.78 1.52 -9.04
N ASP A 29 -7.23 0.84 -8.04
CA ASP A 29 -7.31 -0.62 -7.96
C ASP A 29 -8.71 -1.05 -7.47
N THR A 30 -9.34 -1.96 -8.21
CA THR A 30 -10.67 -2.49 -7.93
C THR A 30 -10.62 -3.93 -7.39
N SER A 31 -9.42 -4.51 -7.28
CA SER A 31 -9.21 -5.87 -6.78
C SER A 31 -8.51 -5.84 -5.43
N ALA A 32 -8.95 -6.71 -4.53
CA ALA A 32 -8.26 -6.96 -3.26
C ALA A 32 -7.45 -8.26 -3.26
N GLU A 33 -7.24 -8.89 -4.43
CA GLU A 33 -6.53 -10.18 -4.52
C GLU A 33 -5.11 -10.12 -3.98
N TYR A 34 -4.45 -8.95 -4.06
CA TYR A 34 -3.13 -8.74 -3.48
C TYR A 34 -3.10 -9.14 -1.99
N MET A 35 -4.17 -8.93 -1.21
CA MET A 35 -4.19 -9.27 0.22
C MET A 35 -3.95 -10.77 0.49
N ASN A 36 -4.22 -11.65 -0.48
CA ASN A 36 -4.04 -13.09 -0.30
C ASN A 36 -2.59 -13.55 -0.49
N TYR A 37 -1.80 -12.77 -1.23
CA TYR A 37 -0.47 -13.16 -1.69
C TYR A 37 0.62 -12.21 -1.22
N THR A 38 0.25 -11.00 -0.78
CA THR A 38 1.20 -9.95 -0.46
C THR A 38 2.03 -10.30 0.77
N ARG A 39 3.34 -10.29 0.58
CA ARG A 39 4.35 -10.51 1.62
C ARG A 39 5.39 -9.42 1.54
N LEU A 40 5.72 -8.83 2.68
CA LEU A 40 6.72 -7.79 2.80
C LEU A 40 7.95 -8.34 3.51
N PHE A 41 9.11 -8.15 2.92
CA PHE A 41 10.38 -8.55 3.48
C PHE A 41 11.29 -7.34 3.69
N ARG A 42 11.99 -7.34 4.82
CA ARG A 42 13.08 -6.41 5.10
C ARG A 42 14.39 -7.08 4.77
N CYS A 43 15.19 -6.42 3.95
CA CYS A 43 16.54 -6.82 3.60
C CYS A 43 17.54 -5.96 4.36
N SER A 44 18.44 -6.60 5.11
CA SER A 44 19.42 -5.89 5.94
C SER A 44 20.79 -6.57 5.91
N ASN A 45 21.85 -5.76 6.01
CA ASN A 45 23.24 -6.19 6.14
C ASN A 45 23.85 -5.87 7.52
N GLU A 46 23.06 -5.43 8.50
CA GLU A 46 23.50 -4.98 9.84
C GLU A 46 24.38 -6.01 10.56
N LYS A 47 24.20 -7.31 10.27
CA LYS A 47 24.95 -8.41 10.88
C LYS A 47 26.30 -8.68 10.20
N GLY A 48 26.70 -7.87 9.22
CA GLY A 48 27.90 -8.07 8.39
C GLY A 48 27.70 -9.05 7.23
N TYR A 49 26.48 -9.55 7.03
CA TYR A 49 26.06 -10.39 5.91
C TYR A 49 24.60 -10.10 5.57
N PHE A 50 24.20 -10.39 4.32
CA PHE A 50 22.84 -10.15 3.85
C PHE A 50 21.84 -11.08 4.54
N THR A 51 20.77 -10.51 5.06
CA THR A 51 19.69 -11.21 5.74
C THR A 51 18.32 -10.70 5.30
N ILE A 52 17.34 -11.60 5.27
CA ILE A 52 15.95 -11.31 4.94
C ILE A 52 15.09 -11.70 6.13
N SER A 53 14.20 -10.81 6.56
CA SER A 53 13.16 -11.08 7.56
C SER A 53 11.80 -10.65 7.03
N GLU A 54 10.82 -11.55 7.11
CA GLU A 54 9.44 -11.25 6.75
C GLU A 54 8.77 -10.38 7.83
N LYS A 55 8.07 -9.33 7.41
CA LYS A 55 7.22 -8.49 8.25
C LYS A 55 5.83 -9.14 8.37
N CYS A 56 5.15 -8.90 9.49
CA CYS A 56 3.78 -9.37 9.70
C CYS A 56 2.83 -8.83 8.62
N ALA A 57 1.75 -9.57 8.35
CA ALA A 57 0.81 -9.29 7.26
C ALA A 57 0.01 -7.98 7.40
N ASP A 58 0.07 -7.32 8.56
CA ASP A 58 -0.58 -6.05 8.89
C ASP A 58 0.35 -4.83 8.69
N PHE A 59 1.33 -4.95 7.79
CA PHE A 59 2.27 -3.87 7.54
C PHE A 59 1.60 -2.64 6.92
N CYS A 60 2.06 -1.45 7.30
CA CYS A 60 1.60 -0.17 6.75
C CYS A 60 2.76 0.64 6.18
N GLN A 61 2.48 1.84 5.63
CA GLN A 61 3.52 2.72 5.09
C GLN A 61 4.52 3.23 6.12
N ASP A 62 4.26 3.04 7.42
CA ASP A 62 5.19 3.41 8.50
C ASP A 62 6.17 2.27 8.87
N ASP A 63 5.97 1.06 8.33
CA ASP A 63 6.89 -0.07 8.52
C ASP A 63 8.19 -0.06 7.70
N PRO A 64 8.24 0.51 6.47
CA PRO A 64 9.49 0.77 5.77
C PRO A 64 10.30 1.79 6.56
N ALA A 65 11.44 1.37 7.12
CA ALA A 65 12.41 2.32 7.63
C ALA A 65 13.11 2.99 6.43
N ASP A 66 13.29 4.31 6.47
CA ASP A 66 13.91 5.11 5.39
C ASP A 66 15.31 4.64 4.96
N ASP A 67 15.97 3.84 5.81
CA ASP A 67 17.33 3.34 5.62
C ASP A 67 17.37 1.85 5.18
N ASP A 68 16.21 1.17 5.08
CA ASP A 68 16.12 -0.26 4.75
C ASP A 68 15.72 -0.51 3.29
N ILE A 69 16.24 -1.60 2.72
CA ILE A 69 15.76 -2.14 1.45
C ILE A 69 14.59 -3.08 1.75
N MET A 70 13.46 -2.86 1.11
CA MET A 70 12.27 -3.69 1.29
C MET A 70 11.90 -4.40 -0.01
N MET A 71 11.48 -5.66 0.10
CA MET A 71 10.95 -6.43 -1.02
C MET A 71 9.48 -6.73 -0.77
N LEU A 72 8.62 -6.32 -1.70
CA LEU A 72 7.20 -6.61 -1.68
C LEU A 72 6.87 -7.59 -2.80
N ASP A 73 6.42 -8.79 -2.43
CA ASP A 73 5.93 -9.80 -3.36
C ASP A 73 4.41 -9.84 -3.29
N ASN A 74 3.71 -9.54 -4.38
CA ASN A 74 2.24 -9.59 -4.44
C ASN A 74 1.71 -10.86 -5.16
N GLY A 75 2.57 -11.84 -5.42
CA GLY A 75 2.23 -13.07 -6.13
C GLY A 75 2.31 -12.98 -7.65
N GLU A 76 2.27 -11.77 -8.23
CA GLU A 76 2.45 -11.54 -9.67
C GLU A 76 3.80 -10.86 -9.97
N GLN A 77 4.18 -9.91 -9.13
CA GLN A 77 5.33 -9.03 -9.29
C GLN A 77 6.08 -8.91 -7.96
N VAL A 78 7.38 -8.71 -8.08
CA VAL A 78 8.26 -8.41 -6.94
C VAL A 78 8.75 -6.97 -7.09
N PHE A 79 8.39 -6.13 -6.13
CA PHE A 79 8.82 -4.74 -6.05
C PHE A 79 9.99 -4.64 -5.09
N LEU A 80 11.02 -3.91 -5.52
CA LEU A 80 12.14 -3.53 -4.66
C LEU A 80 11.99 -2.06 -4.30
N TRP A 81 11.75 -1.79 -3.02
CA TRP A 81 11.77 -0.45 -2.48
C TRP A 81 13.15 -0.18 -1.90
N LEU A 82 13.80 0.84 -2.43
CA LEU A 82 15.10 1.31 -1.95
C LEU A 82 14.83 2.50 -1.05
N GLY A 83 15.18 2.38 0.24
CA GLY A 83 15.20 3.50 1.17
C GLY A 83 15.97 4.68 0.58
N ALA A 84 15.51 5.90 0.90
CA ALA A 84 16.03 7.12 0.29
C ALA A 84 17.44 7.52 0.79
N ARG A 85 18.03 6.74 1.70
CA ARG A 85 19.30 7.03 2.38
C ARG A 85 20.29 5.89 2.29
#